data_AF-D8R7F4-F1
#
_entry.id   AF-D8R7F4-F1
#
_cell.length_a   1.000
_cell.length_b   1.000
_cell.length_c   1.000
_cell.angle_alpha   90.00
_cell.angle_beta   90.00
_cell.angle_gamma   90.00
#
_symmetry.space_group_name_H-M   'P 1'
#
loop_
_entity.id
_entity.type
_entity.pdbx_description
1 polymer ?
#
loop_
_entity_poly.entity_id
_entity_poly.type
_entity_poly.pdbx_seq_one_letter_code
_entity_poly.pdbx_strand_id
1 'polypeptide(L)'
;GVQAVARKRVMVVVDDSREAKTALLWALSHVVHKLDVVTLLHVLLRSEEKGCELIASLKNLCALRQPEVDVEMVVVAGERGPTIVRQAKKLDASILVLGQKKLNFFQRCLRWNRDDQSIDYCIQHADCLTLSVRRKSKHCGGYLINSKWQKNFWLLA
;
A
#
# COMPACT_ATOMS: atom_id res chain seq x y z
N GLY A 1 -31.73 -7.90 5.12
CA GLY A 1 -31.01 -7.35 6.28
C GLY A 1 -29.92 -6.46 5.77
N VAL A 2 -29.93 -5.18 6.13
CA VAL A 2 -28.89 -4.22 5.73
C VAL A 2 -27.61 -4.67 6.40
N GLN A 3 -26.65 -5.17 5.61
CA GLN A 3 -25.34 -5.54 6.10
C GLN A 3 -24.71 -4.23 6.58
N ALA A 4 -24.57 -4.05 7.90
CA ALA A 4 -23.81 -2.94 8.43
C ALA A 4 -22.39 -3.10 7.89
N VAL A 5 -22.03 -2.27 6.91
CA VAL A 5 -20.66 -2.25 6.38
C VAL A 5 -19.81 -1.70 7.51
N ALA A 6 -19.19 -2.62 8.27
CA ALA A 6 -18.28 -2.26 9.33
C ALA A 6 -17.18 -1.38 8.74
N ARG A 7 -17.04 -0.16 9.28
CA ARG A 7 -15.98 0.78 8.93
C ARG A 7 -14.64 0.06 9.13
N LYS A 8 -13.89 -0.15 8.04
CA LYS A 8 -12.59 -0.80 8.08
C LYS A 8 -11.48 0.21 7.87
N ARG A 9 -10.28 -0.14 8.33
CA ARG A 9 -9.07 0.65 8.10
C ARG A 9 -8.24 0.01 6.99
N VAL A 10 -8.02 0.78 5.93
CA VAL A 10 -7.13 0.43 4.81
C VAL A 10 -5.84 1.23 4.98
N MET A 11 -4.75 0.55 5.32
CA MET A 11 -3.44 1.18 5.41
C MET A 11 -2.68 1.00 4.10
N VAL A 12 -2.18 2.09 3.52
CA VAL A 12 -1.40 2.10 2.29
C VAL A 12 0.01 2.61 2.58
N VAL A 13 1.02 1.84 2.20
CA VAL A 13 2.41 2.27 2.32
C VAL A 13 2.78 3.16 1.14
N VAL A 14 3.27 4.36 1.45
CA VAL A 14 3.57 5.39 0.47
C VAL A 14 5.03 5.86 0.55
N ASP A 15 5.58 6.22 -0.60
CA ASP A 15 6.89 6.87 -0.81
C ASP A 15 6.86 7.58 -2.18
N ASP A 16 7.99 8.14 -2.64
CA ASP A 16 8.10 8.87 -3.91
C ASP A 16 8.09 7.97 -5.15
N SER A 17 7.81 6.67 -4.96
CA SER A 17 7.75 5.73 -6.08
C SER A 17 6.42 5.79 -6.84
N ARG A 18 6.49 5.46 -8.13
CA ARG A 18 5.31 5.30 -8.99
C ARG A 18 4.48 4.10 -8.54
N GLU A 19 5.13 3.09 -7.99
CA GLU A 19 4.54 1.87 -7.46
C GLU A 19 3.64 2.17 -6.27
N ALA A 20 4.10 2.99 -5.31
CA ALA A 20 3.30 3.45 -4.17
C ALA A 20 2.06 4.22 -4.63
N LYS A 21 2.24 5.19 -5.54
CA LYS A 21 1.10 5.94 -6.12
C LYS A 21 0.10 5.03 -6.83
N THR A 22 0.59 4.03 -7.56
CA THR A 22 -0.26 3.03 -8.23
C THR A 22 -1.06 2.22 -7.22
N ALA A 23 -0.42 1.75 -6.15
CA ALA A 23 -1.07 1.00 -5.09
C ALA A 23 -2.14 1.82 -4.37
N LEU A 24 -1.88 3.11 -4.10
CA LEU A 24 -2.85 4.02 -3.53
C LEU A 24 -4.08 4.18 -4.43
N LEU A 25 -3.88 4.49 -5.71
CA LEU A 25 -4.97 4.64 -6.67
C LEU A 25 -5.78 3.34 -6.81
N TRP A 26 -5.10 2.21 -6.89
CA TRP A 26 -5.77 0.91 -6.92
C TRP A 26 -6.60 0.69 -5.65
N ALA A 27 -6.05 0.99 -4.47
CA ALA A 27 -6.75 0.81 -3.20
C ALA A 27 -8.03 1.66 -3.13
N LEU A 28 -7.91 2.94 -3.50
CA LEU A 28 -9.02 3.88 -3.57
C LEU A 28 -10.12 3.43 -4.54
N SER A 29 -9.79 2.71 -5.61
CA SER A 29 -10.78 2.25 -6.59
C SER A 29 -11.40 0.88 -6.27
N HIS A 30 -10.74 0.02 -5.51
CA HIS A 30 -11.15 -1.39 -5.41
C HIS A 30 -11.47 -1.87 -3.99
N VAL A 31 -10.86 -1.30 -2.95
CA VAL A 31 -11.02 -1.82 -1.58
C VAL A 31 -11.54 -0.78 -0.59
N VAL A 32 -11.32 0.50 -0.88
CA VAL A 32 -11.81 1.63 -0.06
C VAL A 32 -13.24 1.97 -0.46
N HIS A 33 -14.13 2.00 0.52
CA HIS A 33 -15.54 2.37 0.38
C HIS A 33 -15.84 3.63 1.19
N LYS A 34 -17.05 4.16 1.04
CA LYS A 34 -17.54 5.28 1.86
C LYS A 34 -17.40 4.96 3.34
N LEU A 35 -17.03 5.96 4.14
CA LEU A 35 -16.82 5.87 5.59
C LEU A 35 -15.59 5.07 6.04
N ASP A 36 -14.87 4.39 5.15
CA ASP A 36 -13.61 3.74 5.52
C ASP A 36 -12.56 4.76 5.98
N VAL A 37 -11.59 4.28 6.75
CA VAL A 37 -10.38 5.06 7.09
C VAL A 37 -9.26 4.63 6.17
N VAL A 38 -8.65 5.58 5.47
CA VAL A 38 -7.39 5.37 4.76
C VAL A 38 -6.25 5.94 5.57
N THR A 39 -5.28 5.10 5.93
CA THR A 39 -4.03 5.57 6.53
C THR A 39 -2.92 5.54 5.51
N LEU A 40 -2.33 6.70 5.21
CA LEU A 40 -1.11 6.81 4.42
C LEU A 40 0.10 6.67 5.35
N LEU A 41 0.79 5.53 5.26
CA LEU A 41 1.97 5.23 6.06
C LEU A 41 3.25 5.47 5.25
N HIS A 42 4.11 6.36 5.73
CA HIS A 42 5.45 6.55 5.18
C HIS A 42 6.51 6.14 6.21
N VAL A 43 7.46 5.31 5.79
CA VAL A 43 8.56 4.86 6.64
C VAL A 43 9.86 5.55 6.24
N LEU A 44 10.41 6.37 7.15
CA LEU A 44 11.64 7.11 6.92
C LEU A 44 12.87 6.24 7.22
N LEU A 45 13.79 6.17 6.25
CA LEU A 45 15.12 5.59 6.45
C LEU A 45 16.08 6.71 6.88
N ARG A 46 16.13 6.98 8.20
CA ARG A 46 17.03 7.96 8.87
C ARG A 46 17.11 9.36 8.19
N SER A 47 16.49 10.36 8.83
CA SER A 47 16.68 11.79 8.54
C SER A 47 16.27 12.27 7.13
N GLU A 48 15.22 11.69 6.54
CA GLU A 48 14.61 12.29 5.35
C GLU A 48 13.53 13.30 5.79
N GLU A 49 13.85 14.60 5.70
CA GLU A 49 12.92 15.70 6.00
C GLU A 49 11.81 15.85 4.93
N LYS A 50 11.95 15.17 3.78
CA LYS A 50 11.05 15.26 2.62
C LYS A 50 9.75 14.46 2.73
N GLY A 51 9.56 13.67 3.79
CA GLY A 51 8.38 12.80 3.94
C GLY A 51 7.05 13.55 4.07
N CYS A 52 7.06 14.75 4.66
CA CYS A 52 5.83 15.49 4.96
C CYS A 52 5.15 16.07 3.72
N GLU A 53 5.91 16.67 2.78
CA GLU A 53 5.37 17.25 1.54
C GLU A 53 4.75 16.18 0.63
N LEU A 54 5.40 15.03 0.54
CA LEU A 54 4.93 13.89 -0.24
C LEU A 54 3.58 13.38 0.26
N ILE A 55 3.47 13.14 1.57
CA ILE A 55 2.25 12.59 2.16
C ILE A 55 1.10 13.58 2.07
N ALA A 56 1.36 14.89 2.25
CA ALA A 56 0.36 15.93 2.04
C ALA A 56 -0.18 15.91 0.59
N SER A 57 0.70 15.77 -0.40
CA SER A 57 0.32 15.66 -1.81
C SER A 57 -0.55 14.43 -2.10
N LEU A 58 -0.22 13.28 -1.48
CA LEU A 58 -1.01 12.05 -1.62
C LEU A 58 -2.34 12.12 -0.87
N LYS A 59 -2.42 12.84 0.26
CA LYS A 59 -3.69 13.11 0.95
C LYS A 59 -4.62 13.93 0.07
N ASN A 60 -4.12 14.95 -0.61
CA ASN A 60 -4.92 15.73 -1.58
C ASN A 60 -5.44 14.85 -2.72
N LEU A 61 -4.62 13.92 -3.21
CA LEU A 61 -5.06 12.94 -4.22
C LEU A 61 -6.20 12.05 -3.72
N CYS A 62 -6.17 11.63 -2.45
CA CYS A 62 -7.27 10.86 -1.85
C CYS A 62 -8.55 11.69 -1.80
N ALA A 63 -8.48 12.93 -1.32
CA ALA A 63 -9.64 13.83 -1.24
C ALA A 63 -10.28 14.10 -2.61
N LEU A 64 -9.47 14.23 -3.66
CA LEU A 64 -9.96 14.40 -5.04
C LEU A 64 -10.66 13.16 -5.60
N ARG A 65 -10.24 11.95 -5.18
CA ARG A 65 -10.76 10.69 -5.73
C ARG A 65 -11.94 10.15 -4.95
N GLN A 66 -11.92 10.30 -3.63
CA GLN A 66 -12.91 9.79 -2.69
C GLN A 66 -13.09 10.81 -1.55
N PRO A 67 -13.90 11.86 -1.74
CA PRO A 67 -14.06 12.93 -0.73
C PRO A 67 -14.78 12.48 0.54
N GLU A 68 -15.49 11.34 0.50
CA GLU A 68 -16.25 10.78 1.63
C GLU A 68 -15.40 9.87 2.53
N VAL A 69 -14.11 9.73 2.24
CA VAL A 69 -13.17 8.86 2.97
C VAL A 69 -12.34 9.70 3.94
N ASP A 70 -12.17 9.17 5.15
CA ASP A 70 -11.32 9.78 6.15
C ASP A 70 -9.85 9.40 5.89
N VAL A 71 -8.97 10.40 5.77
CA VAL A 71 -7.57 10.20 5.38
C VAL A 71 -6.63 10.66 6.50
N GLU A 72 -6.01 9.68 7.15
CA GLU A 72 -4.99 9.85 8.16
C GLU A 72 -3.58 9.72 7.56
N MET A 73 -2.62 10.45 8.13
CA MET A 73 -1.22 10.46 7.68
C MET A 73 -0.33 10.02 8.83
N VAL A 74 0.52 9.03 8.61
CA VAL A 74 1.41 8.48 9.64
C VAL A 74 2.83 8.41 9.08
N VAL A 75 3.76 9.09 9.76
CA VAL A 75 5.19 9.11 9.41
C VAL A 75 5.96 8.47 10.56
N VAL A 76 6.73 7.43 10.27
CA VAL A 76 7.47 6.70 11.30
C VAL A 76 8.88 6.40 10.80
N ALA A 77 9.88 6.62 11.63
CA ALA A 77 11.24 6.18 11.33
C ALA A 77 11.43 4.71 11.74
N GLY A 78 12.14 3.94 10.91
CA GLY A 78 12.50 2.56 11.26
C GLY A 78 12.85 1.68 10.08
N GLU A 79 13.10 0.41 10.37
CA GLU A 79 13.26 -0.61 9.33
C GLU A 79 11.90 -0.88 8.67
N ARG A 80 11.86 -0.82 7.33
CA ARG A 80 10.63 -0.80 6.53
C ARG A 80 9.64 -1.93 6.88
N GLY A 81 10.01 -3.20 6.66
CA GLY A 81 9.12 -4.35 6.86
C GLY A 81 8.56 -4.46 8.29
N PRO A 82 9.41 -4.60 9.32
CA PRO A 82 8.96 -4.68 10.71
C PRO A 82 8.14 -3.47 11.18
N THR A 83 8.50 -2.27 10.72
CA THR A 83 7.77 -1.05 11.09
C THR A 83 6.38 -1.03 10.46
N ILE A 84 6.25 -1.42 9.18
CA ILE A 84 4.95 -1.52 8.51
C ILE A 84 4.04 -2.50 9.24
N VAL A 85 4.52 -3.72 9.53
CA VAL A 85 3.74 -4.74 10.25
C VAL A 85 3.31 -4.24 11.64
N ARG A 86 4.23 -3.61 12.37
CA ARG A 86 3.93 -3.02 13.68
C ARG A 86 2.86 -1.94 13.61
N GLN A 87 2.92 -1.05 12.61
CA GLN A 87 1.92 0.00 12.44
C GLN A 87 0.57 -0.57 11.99
N ALA A 88 0.56 -1.58 11.12
CA ALA A 88 -0.66 -2.27 10.70
C ALA A 88 -1.41 -2.83 11.91
N LYS A 89 -0.67 -3.49 12.81
CA LYS A 89 -1.20 -4.02 14.06
C LYS A 89 -1.64 -2.92 15.03
N LYS A 90 -0.80 -1.89 15.23
CA LYS A 90 -1.09 -0.78 16.15
C LYS A 90 -2.37 -0.04 15.78
N LEU A 91 -2.62 0.14 14.48
CA LEU A 91 -3.78 0.86 13.97
C LEU A 91 -4.99 -0.05 13.73
N ASP A 92 -4.88 -1.35 14.02
CA ASP A 92 -5.90 -2.35 13.72
C ASP A 92 -6.34 -2.31 12.24
N ALA A 93 -5.35 -2.23 11.35
CA ALA A 93 -5.60 -2.19 9.91
C ALA A 93 -6.21 -3.52 9.44
N SER A 94 -7.38 -3.45 8.81
CA SER A 94 -8.04 -4.63 8.25
C SER A 94 -7.41 -5.05 6.91
N ILE A 95 -6.88 -4.07 6.16
CA ILE A 95 -6.20 -4.27 4.87
C ILE A 95 -4.90 -3.46 4.85
N LEU A 96 -3.80 -4.10 4.45
CA LEU A 96 -2.50 -3.48 4.18
C LEU A 96 -2.20 -3.54 2.67
N VAL A 97 -1.92 -2.40 2.05
CA VAL A 97 -1.61 -2.30 0.61
C VAL A 97 -0.19 -1.76 0.40
N LEU A 98 0.58 -2.45 -0.45
CA LEU A 98 1.98 -2.16 -0.76
C LEU A 98 2.18 -2.02 -2.28
N GLY A 99 2.93 -1.01 -2.72
CA GLY A 99 3.37 -0.92 -4.12
C GLY A 99 4.50 -1.90 -4.42
N GLN A 100 4.32 -2.74 -5.44
CA GLN A 100 5.35 -3.69 -5.87
C GLN A 100 6.05 -3.22 -7.15
N LYS A 101 7.38 -3.22 -7.14
CA LYS A 101 8.19 -2.88 -8.30
C LYS A 101 8.24 -4.01 -9.31
N LYS A 102 8.17 -3.67 -10.60
CA LYS A 102 8.46 -4.61 -11.68
C LYS A 102 9.98 -4.70 -11.85
N LEU A 103 10.58 -5.76 -11.30
CA LEU A 103 11.99 -6.08 -11.56
C LEU A 103 12.12 -6.81 -12.90
N ASN A 104 13.05 -6.38 -13.74
CA ASN A 104 13.41 -7.13 -14.95
C ASN A 104 14.24 -8.36 -14.57
N PHE A 105 14.30 -9.38 -15.44
CA PHE A 105 15.00 -10.65 -15.19
C PHE A 105 16.43 -10.45 -14.65
N PHE A 106 17.21 -9.57 -15.28
CA PHE A 106 18.57 -9.24 -14.82
C PHE A 106 18.60 -8.55 -13.46
N GLN A 107 17.61 -7.70 -13.13
CA GLN A 107 17.52 -7.07 -11.81
C GLN A 107 17.13 -8.07 -10.72
N ARG A 108 16.35 -9.10 -11.06
CA ARG A 108 15.97 -10.18 -10.14
C ARG A 108 17.18 -11.04 -9.75
N CYS A 109 18.13 -11.24 -10.65
CA CYS A 109 19.35 -12.02 -10.39
C CYS A 109 20.47 -11.19 -9.72
N LEU A 110 20.62 -9.90 -10.06
CA LEU A 110 21.71 -9.06 -9.54
C LEU A 110 21.35 -8.26 -8.27
N ARG A 111 20.05 -8.08 -7.99
CA ARG A 111 19.57 -7.28 -6.85
C ARG A 111 18.41 -7.98 -6.15
N TRP A 112 18.73 -8.79 -5.14
CA TRP A 112 17.80 -9.00 -4.02
C TRP A 112 17.64 -7.67 -3.27
N ASN A 113 16.70 -6.82 -3.71
CA ASN A 113 16.47 -5.51 -3.11
C ASN A 113 15.76 -5.63 -1.75
N ARG A 114 16.09 -4.71 -0.83
CA ARG A 114 15.42 -4.58 0.48
C ARG A 114 13.91 -4.31 0.38
N ASP A 115 13.43 -3.65 -0.66
CA ASP A 115 12.01 -3.35 -0.81
C ASP A 115 11.17 -4.61 -1.11
N ASP A 116 11.65 -5.51 -1.98
CA ASP A 116 10.97 -6.79 -2.26
C ASP A 116 10.98 -7.67 -1.00
N GLN A 117 12.11 -7.66 -0.27
CA GLN A 117 12.22 -8.29 1.05
C GLN A 117 11.22 -7.71 2.06
N SER A 118 10.99 -6.39 2.05
CA SER A 118 10.02 -5.75 2.94
C SER A 118 8.57 -6.12 2.60
N ILE A 119 8.24 -6.26 1.31
CA ILE A 119 6.90 -6.67 0.85
C ILE A 119 6.64 -8.13 1.26
N ASP A 120 7.57 -9.03 0.96
CA ASP A 120 7.48 -10.44 1.34
C ASP A 120 7.37 -10.59 2.86
N TYR A 121 8.18 -9.83 3.62
CA TYR A 121 8.08 -9.79 5.08
C TYR A 121 6.68 -9.38 5.54
N CYS A 122 6.12 -8.31 4.97
CA CYS A 122 4.77 -7.85 5.32
C CYS A 122 3.70 -8.90 5.01
N ILE A 123 3.74 -9.51 3.81
CA ILE A 123 2.79 -10.56 3.41
C ILE A 123 2.81 -11.75 4.37
N GLN A 124 3.99 -12.10 4.88
CA GLN A 124 4.15 -13.26 5.76
C GLN A 124 3.72 -12.97 7.21
N HIS A 125 4.04 -11.77 7.72
CA HIS A 125 3.98 -11.45 9.15
C HIS A 125 2.84 -10.50 9.56
N ALA A 126 2.18 -9.83 8.64
CA ALA A 126 1.02 -9.02 8.98
C ALA A 126 -0.18 -9.90 9.39
N ASP A 127 -0.86 -9.51 10.47
CA ASP A 127 -2.04 -10.19 10.99
C ASP A 127 -3.30 -9.93 10.11
N CYS A 128 -3.23 -8.98 9.17
CA CYS A 128 -4.34 -8.55 8.32
C CYS A 128 -4.16 -8.89 6.83
N LEU A 129 -5.22 -8.69 6.04
CA LEU A 129 -5.17 -8.93 4.60
C LEU A 129 -4.13 -8.02 3.94
N THR A 130 -3.04 -8.61 3.47
CA THR A 130 -1.92 -7.86 2.89
C THR A 130 -1.84 -8.08 1.38
N LEU A 131 -1.84 -6.99 0.63
CA LEU A 131 -1.90 -6.95 -0.83
C LEU A 131 -0.71 -6.17 -1.39
N SER A 132 0.14 -6.83 -2.17
CA SER A 132 1.13 -6.14 -3.00
C SER A 132 0.54 -5.89 -4.39
N VAL A 133 0.63 -4.67 -4.88
CA VAL A 133 -0.04 -4.23 -6.11
C VAL A 133 0.97 -3.69 -7.11
N ARG A 134 0.87 -4.11 -8.37
CA ARG A 134 1.62 -3.53 -9.48
C ARG A 134 0.83 -3.51 -10.77
N ARG A 135 1.23 -2.65 -11.72
CA ARG A 135 0.68 -2.68 -13.07
C ARG A 135 1.14 -3.94 -13.82
N LYS A 136 0.22 -4.58 -14.53
CA LYS A 136 0.52 -5.71 -15.43
C LYS A 136 1.45 -5.26 -16.57
N SER A 137 0.98 -4.25 -17.30
CA SER A 137 1.63 -3.72 -18.49
C SER A 137 1.60 -2.19 -18.47
N LYS A 138 2.54 -1.59 -19.19
CA LYS A 138 2.56 -0.14 -19.43
C LYS A 138 1.45 0.25 -20.43
N HIS A 139 1.09 -0.65 -21.35
CA HIS A 139 0.19 -0.38 -22.47
C HIS A 139 -1.19 -1.01 -22.32
N CYS A 140 -1.26 -2.22 -21.76
CA CYS A 140 -2.53 -2.89 -21.49
C CYS A 140 -2.89 -2.65 -20.03
N GLY A 141 -4.14 -2.27 -19.76
CA GLY A 141 -4.63 -2.01 -18.40
C GLY A 141 -4.52 -3.21 -17.46
N GLY A 142 -4.95 -3.00 -16.22
CA GLY A 142 -5.04 -4.05 -15.21
C GLY A 142 -3.86 -4.13 -14.24
N TYR A 143 -4.11 -4.85 -13.14
CA TYR A 143 -3.22 -4.96 -12.01
C TYR A 143 -2.87 -6.42 -11.73
N LEU A 144 -1.68 -6.61 -11.18
CA LEU A 144 -1.23 -7.85 -10.57
C LEU A 144 -1.22 -7.66 -9.07
N ILE A 145 -1.90 -8.56 -8.37
CA ILE A 145 -2.03 -8.54 -6.92
C ILE A 145 -1.44 -9.83 -6.37
N ASN A 146 -0.65 -9.72 -5.31
CA ASN A 146 -0.23 -10.85 -4.50
C ASN A 146 -0.66 -10.66 -3.05
N SER A 147 -1.01 -11.77 -2.43
CA SER A 147 -1.29 -11.90 -1.00
C SER A 147 -0.64 -13.19 -0.48
N LYS A 148 -0.79 -13.44 0.82
CA LYS A 148 -0.25 -14.64 1.48
C LYS A 148 -0.75 -15.94 0.86
N TRP A 149 -2.04 -15.97 0.51
CA TRP A 149 -2.74 -17.17 0.07
C TRP A 149 -3.02 -17.20 -1.44
N GLN A 150 -2.83 -16.08 -2.15
CA GLN A 150 -3.05 -16.00 -3.59
C GLN A 150 -1.96 -15.17 -4.26
N LYS A 151 -1.29 -15.75 -5.26
CA LYS A 151 -0.25 -15.08 -6.06
C LYS A 151 -0.77 -14.81 -7.47
N ASN A 152 -0.50 -13.61 -7.98
CA ASN A 152 -0.78 -13.17 -9.35
C ASN A 152 -2.25 -13.31 -9.78
N PHE A 153 -3.21 -13.06 -8.88
CA PHE A 153 -4.61 -13.04 -9.30
C PHE A 153 -4.96 -11.70 -9.96
N TRP A 154 -5.74 -11.78 -11.03
CA TRP A 154 -6.05 -10.67 -11.93
C TRP A 154 -7.30 -9.94 -11.44
N LEU A 155 -7.22 -8.62 -11.32
CA LEU A 155 -8.40 -7.76 -11.36
C LEU A 155 -8.33 -6.95 -12.66
N LEU A 156 -9.36 -7.09 -13.49
CA LEU A 156 -9.56 -6.23 -14.65
C LEU A 156 -9.75 -4.80 -14.14
N ALA A 157 -9.17 -3.84 -14.85
CA ALA A 157 -9.23 -2.42 -14.51
C ALA A 157 -10.64 -1.85 -14.71
#